data_AF-D4CSY8-F1
#
_entry.id   AF-D4CSY8-F1
#
_cell.length_a   1.000
_cell.length_b   1.000
_cell.length_c   1.000
_cell.angle_alpha   90.00
_cell.angle_beta   90.00
_cell.angle_gamma   90.00
#
_symmetry.space_group_name_H-M   'P 1'
#
loop_
_entity.id
_entity.type
_entity.pdbx_description
1 polymer ?
#
loop_
_entity_poly.entity_id
_entity_poly.type
_entity_poly.pdbx_seq_one_letter_code
_entity_poly.pdbx_strand_id
1 'polypeptide(L)'
;MKKFLKTILFLCALSSIAYAEDDGMAVLNKKRAEIEKAEKAKAKLAKEAEEKAKKEAEEQAKLAEKAAKEEAKLAEEQAKTQAVEVVETQAEAVVATEGLNPQDEQEAMEILDGMRKKIKKEDTETLKVQQEAKELGISTSEASSLAEIEAMVKAKKAEKAKPKAEAEKLEATRKEALDKLDFYERVVRSVAREEAEVAGYYEIMNDEPKAAEAPEMPVAEEVAPVEGTVQ
;
A
#
# COMPACT_ATOMS: atom_id res chain seq x y z
N MET A 1 -28.78 52.77 23.03
CA MET A 1 -28.57 52.17 21.69
C MET A 1 -27.67 50.92 21.70
N LYS A 2 -26.56 50.88 22.46
CA LYS A 2 -25.62 49.73 22.47
C LYS A 2 -26.24 48.35 22.80
N LYS A 3 -27.31 48.30 23.62
CA LYS A 3 -27.99 47.03 23.96
C LYS A 3 -28.80 46.48 22.78
N PHE A 4 -29.52 47.33 22.04
CA PHE A 4 -30.29 46.93 20.87
C PHE A 4 -29.42 46.44 19.72
N LEU A 5 -28.28 47.11 19.48
CA LEU A 5 -27.35 46.68 18.43
C LEU A 5 -26.76 45.29 18.73
N LYS A 6 -26.41 45.00 19.99
CA LYS A 6 -25.92 43.67 20.41
C LYS A 6 -26.97 42.58 20.20
N THR A 7 -28.23 42.86 20.51
CA THR A 7 -29.31 41.89 20.30
C THR A 7 -29.55 41.59 18.82
N ILE A 8 -29.49 42.61 17.96
CA ILE A 8 -29.65 42.45 16.51
C ILE A 8 -28.48 41.66 15.90
N LEU A 9 -27.26 41.97 16.33
CA LEU A 9 -26.05 41.27 15.86
C LEU A 9 -26.05 39.80 16.32
N PHE A 10 -26.51 39.53 17.54
CA PHE A 10 -26.70 38.17 18.05
C PHE A 10 -27.78 37.41 17.26
N LEU A 11 -28.90 38.06 16.92
CA LEU A 11 -29.94 37.45 16.10
C LEU A 11 -29.44 37.13 14.69
N CYS A 12 -28.68 38.04 14.08
CA CYS A 12 -28.08 37.85 12.76
C CYS A 12 -27.07 36.69 12.75
N ALA A 13 -26.24 36.57 13.78
CA ALA A 13 -25.31 35.45 13.93
C ALA A 13 -26.04 34.09 14.07
N LEU A 14 -27.14 34.03 14.82
CA LEU A 14 -27.96 32.81 14.92
C LEU A 14 -28.63 32.46 13.60
N SER A 15 -29.12 33.45 12.84
CA SER A 15 -29.67 33.24 11.49
C SER A 15 -28.63 32.66 10.53
N SER A 16 -27.38 33.11 10.60
CA SER A 16 -26.30 32.62 9.74
C SER A 16 -25.88 31.19 10.06
N ILE A 17 -25.94 30.77 11.33
CA ILE A 17 -25.61 29.39 11.73
C ILE A 17 -26.69 28.41 11.23
N ALA A 18 -27.97 28.79 11.30
CA ALA A 18 -29.07 27.95 10.83
C ALA A 18 -29.02 27.67 9.31
N TYR A 19 -28.48 28.62 8.51
CA TYR A 19 -28.32 28.42 7.07
C TYR A 19 -27.13 27.51 6.71
N ALA A 20 -26.13 27.40 7.59
CA ALA A 20 -24.97 26.51 7.39
C ALA A 20 -25.26 25.05 7.80
N GLU A 21 -26.17 24.83 8.76
CA GLU A 21 -26.54 23.48 9.22
C GLU A 21 -27.32 22.67 8.17
N ASP A 22 -28.19 23.32 7.38
CA ASP A 22 -29.02 22.63 6.39
C ASP A 22 -28.19 22.12 5.19
N ASP A 23 -27.25 22.94 4.70
CA ASP A 23 -26.30 22.54 3.66
C ASP A 23 -25.33 21.44 4.14
N GLY A 24 -24.93 21.47 5.42
CA GLY A 24 -24.10 20.44 6.03
C GLY A 24 -24.78 19.06 6.09
N MET A 25 -26.08 19.03 6.44
CA MET A 25 -26.86 17.79 6.48
C MET A 25 -27.06 17.15 5.11
N ALA A 26 -27.29 17.96 4.07
CA ALA A 26 -27.43 17.47 2.70
C ALA A 26 -26.12 16.80 2.19
N VAL A 27 -24.97 17.42 2.48
CA VAL A 27 -23.65 16.87 2.12
C VAL A 27 -23.37 15.56 2.87
N LEU A 28 -23.68 15.51 4.17
CA LEU A 28 -23.50 14.28 4.98
C LEU A 28 -24.38 13.13 4.50
N ASN A 29 -25.66 13.39 4.17
CA ASN A 29 -26.55 12.38 3.63
C ASN A 29 -26.09 11.86 2.27
N LYS A 30 -25.59 12.74 1.39
CA LYS A 30 -24.98 12.35 0.11
C LYS A 30 -23.77 11.44 0.32
N LYS A 31 -22.90 11.76 1.28
CA LYS A 31 -21.73 10.94 1.62
C LYS A 31 -22.12 9.58 2.19
N ARG A 32 -23.13 9.51 3.05
CA ARG A 32 -23.67 8.22 3.55
C ARG A 32 -24.20 7.34 2.41
N ALA A 33 -24.92 7.92 1.46
CA ALA A 33 -25.43 7.20 0.29
C ALA A 33 -24.31 6.72 -0.65
N GLU A 34 -23.25 7.52 -0.84
CA GLU A 34 -22.06 7.12 -1.58
C GLU A 34 -21.32 5.97 -0.88
N ILE A 35 -21.18 6.03 0.45
CA ILE A 35 -20.56 4.98 1.26
C ILE A 35 -21.36 3.68 1.19
N GLU A 36 -22.69 3.72 1.37
CA GLU A 36 -23.54 2.53 1.30
C GLU A 36 -23.49 1.86 -0.09
N LYS A 37 -23.44 2.65 -1.16
CA LYS A 37 -23.27 2.13 -2.53
C LYS A 37 -21.89 1.49 -2.72
N ALA A 38 -20.84 2.11 -2.20
CA ALA A 38 -19.48 1.57 -2.27
C ALA A 38 -19.33 0.28 -1.44
N GLU A 39 -19.95 0.19 -0.27
CA GLU A 39 -19.97 -1.03 0.54
C GLU A 39 -20.75 -2.16 -0.12
N LYS A 40 -21.92 -1.88 -0.73
CA LYS A 40 -22.64 -2.88 -1.52
C LYS A 40 -21.83 -3.38 -2.72
N ALA A 41 -21.05 -2.52 -3.37
CA ALA A 41 -20.16 -2.93 -4.45
C ALA A 41 -18.99 -3.79 -3.94
N LYS A 42 -18.35 -3.38 -2.83
CA LYS A 42 -17.29 -4.17 -2.18
C LYS A 42 -17.78 -5.53 -1.69
N ALA A 43 -18.99 -5.60 -1.12
CA ALA A 43 -19.59 -6.86 -0.68
C ALA A 43 -19.87 -7.82 -1.85
N LYS A 44 -20.27 -7.29 -3.02
CA LYS A 44 -20.44 -8.11 -4.24
C LYS A 44 -19.09 -8.64 -4.75
N LEU A 45 -18.07 -7.80 -4.79
CA LEU A 45 -16.72 -8.21 -5.20
C LEU A 45 -16.10 -9.22 -4.22
N ALA A 46 -16.32 -9.06 -2.92
CA ALA A 46 -15.87 -10.01 -1.90
C ALA A 46 -16.54 -11.39 -2.07
N LYS A 47 -17.86 -11.42 -2.34
CA LYS A 47 -18.58 -12.67 -2.63
C LYS A 47 -18.09 -13.35 -3.91
N GLU A 48 -17.82 -12.58 -4.96
CA GLU A 48 -17.27 -13.13 -6.21
C GLU A 48 -15.85 -13.67 -6.02
N ALA A 49 -15.02 -13.00 -5.23
CA ALA A 49 -13.68 -13.48 -4.88
C ALA A 49 -13.72 -14.75 -4.01
N GLU A 50 -14.65 -14.84 -3.05
CA GLU A 50 -14.85 -16.04 -2.22
C GLU A 50 -15.31 -17.24 -3.07
N GLU A 51 -16.23 -17.01 -4.03
CA GLU A 51 -16.70 -18.08 -4.92
C GLU A 51 -15.58 -18.56 -5.87
N LYS A 52 -14.77 -17.65 -6.40
CA LYS A 52 -13.59 -18.01 -7.21
C LYS A 52 -12.57 -18.79 -6.41
N ALA A 53 -12.27 -18.36 -5.18
CA ALA A 53 -11.35 -19.08 -4.30
C ALA A 53 -11.86 -20.49 -3.95
N LYS A 54 -13.18 -20.65 -3.72
CA LYS A 54 -13.78 -21.97 -3.49
C LYS A 54 -13.70 -22.88 -4.72
N LYS A 55 -13.94 -22.33 -5.92
CA LYS A 55 -13.83 -23.09 -7.18
C LYS A 55 -12.40 -23.52 -7.46
N GLU A 56 -11.42 -22.64 -7.26
CA GLU A 56 -10.00 -22.96 -7.44
C GLU A 56 -9.52 -24.01 -6.41
N ALA A 57 -9.96 -23.91 -5.15
CA ALA A 57 -9.65 -24.90 -4.13
C ALA A 57 -10.27 -26.28 -4.43
N GLU A 58 -11.52 -26.33 -4.94
CA GLU A 58 -12.17 -27.58 -5.34
C GLU A 58 -11.47 -28.22 -6.55
N GLU A 59 -11.01 -27.42 -7.51
CA GLU A 59 -10.25 -27.91 -8.66
C GLU A 59 -8.89 -28.48 -8.25
N GLN A 60 -8.16 -27.78 -7.38
CA GLN A 60 -6.88 -28.26 -6.84
C GLN A 60 -7.06 -29.55 -6.05
N ALA A 61 -8.12 -29.67 -5.25
CA ALA A 61 -8.42 -30.91 -4.53
C ALA A 61 -8.71 -32.10 -5.48
N LYS A 62 -9.46 -31.86 -6.58
CA LYS A 62 -9.72 -32.90 -7.60
C LYS A 62 -8.46 -33.31 -8.36
N LEU A 63 -7.55 -32.38 -8.62
CA LEU A 63 -6.26 -32.67 -9.27
C LEU A 63 -5.34 -33.47 -8.34
N ALA A 64 -5.27 -33.11 -7.06
CA ALA A 64 -4.52 -33.86 -6.05
C ALA A 64 -5.06 -35.29 -5.86
N GLU A 65 -6.38 -35.46 -5.84
CA GLU A 65 -7.00 -36.80 -5.75
C GLU A 65 -6.71 -37.65 -6.99
N LYS A 66 -6.70 -37.06 -8.18
CA LYS A 66 -6.32 -37.77 -9.42
C LYS A 66 -4.86 -38.17 -9.42
N ALA A 67 -3.96 -37.28 -9.01
CA ALA A 67 -2.53 -37.57 -8.91
C ALA A 67 -2.26 -38.71 -7.90
N ALA A 68 -2.90 -38.67 -6.73
CA ALA A 68 -2.77 -39.74 -5.73
C ALA A 68 -3.31 -41.09 -6.22
N LYS A 69 -4.41 -41.09 -7.00
CA LYS A 69 -4.94 -42.32 -7.62
C LYS A 69 -4.03 -42.85 -8.73
N GLU A 70 -3.34 -41.98 -9.46
CA GLU A 70 -2.41 -42.38 -10.51
C GLU A 70 -1.11 -42.94 -9.92
N GLU A 71 -0.53 -42.29 -8.90
CA GLU A 71 0.61 -42.82 -8.14
C GLU A 71 0.29 -44.18 -7.50
N ALA A 72 -0.92 -44.34 -6.94
CA ALA A 72 -1.34 -45.63 -6.39
C ALA A 72 -1.44 -46.74 -7.45
N LYS A 73 -1.91 -46.42 -8.67
CA LYS A 73 -1.94 -47.38 -9.79
C LYS A 73 -0.54 -47.71 -10.30
N LEU A 74 0.36 -46.73 -10.34
CA LEU A 74 1.75 -46.92 -10.76
C LEU A 74 2.53 -47.76 -9.75
N ALA A 75 2.26 -47.60 -8.45
CA ALA A 75 2.80 -48.46 -7.39
C ALA A 75 2.26 -49.90 -7.45
N GLU A 76 0.97 -50.09 -7.79
CA GLU A 76 0.39 -51.43 -7.99
C GLU A 76 0.97 -52.12 -9.25
N GLU A 77 1.22 -51.37 -10.32
CA GLU A 77 1.84 -51.87 -11.54
C GLU A 77 3.31 -52.26 -11.33
N GLN A 78 4.07 -51.45 -10.59
CA GLN A 78 5.45 -51.77 -10.18
C GLN A 78 5.52 -52.99 -9.24
N ALA A 79 4.48 -53.21 -8.42
CA ALA A 79 4.38 -54.42 -7.60
C ALA A 79 4.03 -55.67 -8.44
N LYS A 80 3.32 -55.51 -9.56
CA LYS A 80 3.04 -56.60 -10.52
C LYS A 80 4.24 -56.95 -11.40
N THR A 81 5.08 -56.00 -11.79
CA THR A 81 6.30 -56.28 -12.57
C THR A 81 7.38 -56.95 -11.73
N GLN A 82 7.51 -56.62 -10.44
CA GLN A 82 8.37 -57.38 -9.52
C GLN A 82 7.89 -58.82 -9.26
N ALA A 83 6.61 -59.15 -9.50
CA ALA A 83 6.11 -60.52 -9.42
C ALA A 83 6.36 -61.33 -10.71
N VAL A 84 6.66 -60.69 -11.84
CA VAL A 84 6.99 -61.35 -13.12
C VAL A 84 8.51 -61.52 -13.28
N GLU A 85 9.32 -60.59 -12.76
CA GLU A 85 10.79 -60.62 -12.91
C GLU A 85 11.51 -61.72 -12.08
N VAL A 86 10.87 -62.28 -11.05
CA VAL A 86 11.44 -63.42 -10.30
C VAL A 86 11.40 -64.74 -11.10
N VAL A 87 10.68 -64.81 -12.23
CA VAL A 87 10.62 -65.99 -13.10
C VAL A 87 11.53 -65.91 -14.32
N GLU A 88 11.91 -64.72 -14.81
CA GLU A 88 12.66 -64.55 -16.07
C GLU A 88 14.14 -64.14 -15.92
N THR A 89 14.70 -64.13 -14.71
CA THR A 89 16.15 -63.89 -14.52
C THR A 89 17.04 -65.12 -14.80
N GLN A 90 16.48 -66.21 -15.32
CA GLN A 90 17.21 -67.34 -15.92
C GLN A 90 16.85 -67.52 -17.41
N ALA A 91 17.14 -66.54 -18.29
CA ALA A 91 17.17 -66.86 -19.73
C ALA A 91 18.05 -65.93 -20.58
N GLU A 92 18.02 -64.61 -20.40
CA GLU A 92 18.59 -63.73 -21.43
C GLU A 92 19.97 -63.17 -21.06
N ALA A 93 20.87 -64.10 -20.72
CA ALA A 93 22.31 -63.87 -20.77
C ALA A 93 22.86 -64.06 -22.20
N VAL A 94 22.19 -63.54 -23.24
CA VAL A 94 22.71 -63.47 -24.62
C VAL A 94 21.95 -62.39 -25.40
N VAL A 95 22.41 -61.13 -25.47
CA VAL A 95 22.49 -60.34 -26.72
C VAL A 95 23.49 -59.19 -26.53
N ALA A 96 24.61 -59.33 -27.24
CA ALA A 96 25.44 -58.30 -27.87
C ALA A 96 25.86 -57.03 -27.09
N THR A 97 27.16 -57.04 -26.77
CA THR A 97 28.07 -55.93 -27.03
C THR A 97 27.82 -55.28 -28.41
N GLU A 98 27.23 -54.09 -28.47
CA GLU A 98 27.44 -53.15 -29.58
C GLU A 98 27.64 -51.76 -28.96
N GLY A 99 28.78 -51.12 -29.25
CA GLY A 99 29.03 -49.75 -28.82
C GLY A 99 27.94 -48.84 -29.37
N LEU A 100 27.45 -47.90 -28.55
CA LEU A 100 26.55 -46.84 -28.98
C LEU A 100 27.02 -46.27 -30.31
N ASN A 101 26.12 -46.24 -31.31
CA ASN A 101 26.37 -45.58 -32.57
C ASN A 101 26.71 -44.09 -32.25
N PRO A 102 27.75 -43.48 -32.85
CA PRO A 102 28.13 -42.10 -32.58
C PRO A 102 26.97 -41.07 -32.69
N GLN A 103 25.92 -41.41 -33.43
CA GLN A 103 24.71 -40.59 -33.52
C GLN A 103 23.87 -40.63 -32.23
N ASP A 104 23.67 -41.82 -31.64
CA ASP A 104 22.90 -41.99 -30.41
C ASP A 104 23.63 -41.36 -29.20
N GLU A 105 24.96 -41.37 -29.21
CA GLU A 105 25.79 -40.71 -28.18
C GLU A 105 25.70 -39.17 -28.25
N GLN A 106 25.61 -38.61 -29.47
CA GLN A 106 25.39 -37.17 -29.68
C GLN A 106 23.98 -36.73 -29.26
N GLU A 107 22.95 -37.51 -29.61
CA GLU A 107 21.58 -37.24 -29.19
C GLU A 107 21.45 -37.29 -27.66
N ALA A 108 22.09 -38.27 -27.01
CA ALA A 108 22.13 -38.34 -25.55
C ALA A 108 22.84 -37.12 -24.92
N MET A 109 23.94 -36.63 -25.51
CA MET A 109 24.60 -35.41 -25.06
C MET A 109 23.73 -34.16 -25.24
N GLU A 110 23.02 -34.02 -26.37
CA GLU A 110 22.13 -32.89 -26.63
C GLU A 110 20.95 -32.87 -25.66
N ILE A 111 20.40 -34.03 -25.31
CA ILE A 111 19.36 -34.18 -24.29
C ILE A 111 19.88 -33.73 -22.92
N LEU A 112 21.07 -34.19 -22.51
CA LEU A 112 21.69 -33.79 -21.25
C LEU A 112 21.96 -32.28 -21.20
N ASP A 113 22.39 -31.68 -22.30
CA ASP A 113 22.65 -30.25 -22.40
C ASP A 113 21.35 -29.44 -22.38
N GLY A 114 20.29 -29.95 -23.02
CA GLY A 114 18.94 -29.43 -22.93
C GLY A 114 18.40 -29.45 -21.50
N MET A 115 18.61 -30.55 -20.77
CA MET A 115 18.24 -30.66 -19.35
C MET A 115 19.05 -29.69 -18.49
N ARG A 116 20.37 -29.60 -18.66
CA ARG A 116 21.21 -28.60 -17.95
C ARG A 116 20.72 -27.18 -18.21
N LYS A 117 20.33 -26.85 -19.44
CA LYS A 117 19.79 -25.53 -19.79
C LYS A 117 18.44 -25.26 -19.11
N LYS A 118 17.55 -26.25 -19.01
CA LYS A 118 16.27 -26.11 -18.30
C LYS A 118 16.48 -25.91 -16.80
N ILE A 119 17.31 -26.75 -16.18
CA ILE A 119 17.66 -26.64 -14.75
C ILE A 119 18.27 -25.27 -14.44
N LYS A 120 19.24 -24.81 -15.23
CA LYS A 120 19.84 -23.47 -15.04
C LYS A 120 18.81 -22.34 -15.18
N LYS A 121 17.85 -22.46 -16.09
CA LYS A 121 16.79 -21.45 -16.26
C LYS A 121 15.87 -21.43 -15.05
N GLU A 122 15.39 -22.60 -14.63
CA GLU A 122 14.54 -22.75 -13.44
C GLU A 122 15.27 -22.23 -12.19
N ASP A 123 16.53 -22.61 -11.95
CA ASP A 123 17.35 -22.09 -10.86
C ASP A 123 17.46 -20.56 -10.87
N THR A 124 17.63 -19.94 -12.04
CA THR A 124 17.67 -18.48 -12.12
C THR A 124 16.33 -17.82 -11.85
N GLU A 125 15.22 -18.45 -12.23
CA GLU A 125 13.87 -17.94 -11.98
C GLU A 125 13.52 -18.08 -10.48
N THR A 126 13.84 -19.22 -9.87
CA THR A 126 13.66 -19.40 -8.42
C THR A 126 14.50 -18.41 -7.60
N LEU A 127 15.74 -18.13 -8.02
CA LEU A 127 16.59 -17.12 -7.39
C LEU A 127 16.01 -15.70 -7.54
N LYS A 128 15.48 -15.35 -8.71
CA LYS A 128 14.83 -14.05 -8.92
C LYS A 128 13.61 -13.88 -8.01
N VAL A 129 12.75 -14.89 -7.93
CA VAL A 129 11.56 -14.86 -7.04
C VAL A 129 11.97 -14.69 -5.58
N GLN A 130 13.02 -15.40 -5.13
CA GLN A 130 13.54 -15.25 -3.77
C GLN A 130 14.18 -13.87 -3.52
N GLN A 131 14.87 -13.30 -4.50
CA GLN A 131 15.43 -11.95 -4.40
C GLN A 131 14.32 -10.90 -4.31
N GLU A 132 13.29 -10.99 -5.17
CA GLU A 132 12.14 -10.09 -5.10
C GLU A 132 11.41 -10.20 -3.75
N ALA A 133 11.29 -11.41 -3.19
CA ALA A 133 10.72 -11.61 -1.87
C ALA A 133 11.54 -10.91 -0.77
N LYS A 134 12.87 -11.05 -0.82
CA LYS A 134 13.78 -10.37 0.13
C LYS A 134 13.73 -8.85 0.00
N GLU A 135 13.69 -8.30 -1.22
CA GLU A 135 13.54 -6.86 -1.47
C GLU A 135 12.20 -6.30 -0.95
N LEU A 136 11.16 -7.13 -0.96
CA LEU A 136 9.85 -6.79 -0.39
C LEU A 136 9.75 -7.04 1.12
N GLY A 137 10.83 -7.53 1.75
CA GLY A 137 10.88 -7.82 3.19
C GLY A 137 10.06 -9.04 3.60
N ILE A 138 9.79 -9.97 2.68
CA ILE A 138 9.10 -11.24 2.95
C ILE A 138 10.16 -12.25 3.40
N SER A 139 9.96 -12.83 4.59
CA SER A 139 10.80 -13.93 5.03
C SER A 139 10.45 -15.18 4.23
N THR A 140 11.36 -15.61 3.35
CA THR A 140 11.16 -16.84 2.56
C THR A 140 11.32 -18.11 3.39
N SER A 141 11.72 -18.00 4.67
CA SER A 141 11.92 -19.16 5.57
C SER A 141 10.62 -19.81 6.05
N GLU A 142 9.49 -19.10 5.93
CA GLU A 142 8.18 -19.57 6.41
C GLU A 142 7.32 -20.14 5.27
N ALA A 143 7.73 -19.92 4.01
CA ALA A 143 7.01 -20.44 2.86
C ALA A 143 7.38 -21.90 2.60
N SER A 144 6.36 -22.74 2.41
CA SER A 144 6.55 -24.17 2.12
C SER A 144 6.80 -24.43 0.63
N SER A 145 6.52 -23.45 -0.24
CA SER A 145 6.67 -23.58 -1.70
C SER A 145 6.99 -22.25 -2.40
N LEU A 146 7.60 -22.33 -3.59
CA LEU A 146 7.85 -21.16 -4.45
C LEU A 146 6.56 -20.43 -4.83
N ALA A 147 5.48 -21.17 -5.07
CA ALA A 147 4.16 -20.61 -5.38
C ALA A 147 3.62 -19.74 -4.23
N GLU A 148 3.88 -20.13 -2.99
CA GLU A 148 3.51 -19.34 -1.80
C GLU A 148 4.34 -18.07 -1.68
N ILE A 149 5.65 -18.13 -1.99
CA ILE A 149 6.53 -16.95 -2.06
C ILE A 149 6.05 -15.98 -3.14
N GLU A 150 5.73 -16.47 -4.34
CA GLU A 150 5.19 -15.64 -5.43
C GLU A 150 3.84 -15.01 -5.07
N ALA A 151 2.97 -15.75 -4.39
CA ALA A 151 1.69 -15.23 -3.91
C ALA A 151 1.90 -14.13 -2.85
N MET A 152 2.85 -14.31 -1.92
CA MET A 152 3.21 -13.29 -0.93
C MET A 152 3.85 -12.06 -1.58
N VAL A 153 4.76 -12.26 -2.55
CA VAL A 153 5.38 -11.20 -3.36
C VAL A 153 4.29 -10.41 -4.11
N LYS A 154 3.35 -11.10 -4.74
CA LYS A 154 2.23 -10.49 -5.46
C LYS A 154 1.28 -9.76 -4.51
N ALA A 155 0.99 -10.31 -3.33
CA ALA A 155 0.17 -9.68 -2.31
C ALA A 155 0.84 -8.42 -1.73
N LYS A 156 2.14 -8.46 -1.43
CA LYS A 156 2.93 -7.30 -0.98
C LYS A 156 3.08 -6.25 -2.08
N LYS A 157 3.30 -6.66 -3.33
CA LYS A 157 3.29 -5.75 -4.49
C LYS A 157 1.91 -5.11 -4.66
N ALA A 158 0.83 -5.87 -4.52
CA ALA A 158 -0.55 -5.34 -4.57
C ALA A 158 -0.90 -4.46 -3.36
N GLU A 159 -0.32 -4.70 -2.19
CA GLU A 159 -0.45 -3.85 -1.00
C GLU A 159 0.29 -2.52 -1.19
N LYS A 160 1.52 -2.55 -1.71
CA LYS A 160 2.29 -1.36 -2.08
C LYS A 160 1.70 -0.60 -3.28
N ALA A 161 1.06 -1.30 -4.21
CA ALA A 161 0.42 -0.74 -5.40
C ALA A 161 -1.04 -0.32 -5.17
N LYS A 162 -1.66 -0.71 -4.05
CA LYS A 162 -2.88 -0.03 -3.59
C LYS A 162 -2.49 1.44 -3.44
N PRO A 163 -3.24 2.38 -4.05
CA PRO A 163 -2.93 3.79 -3.91
C PRO A 163 -2.89 4.08 -2.42
N LYS A 164 -1.76 4.66 -1.95
CA LYS A 164 -1.57 5.16 -0.58
C LYS A 164 -2.92 5.56 -0.02
N ALA A 165 -3.42 4.77 0.93
CA ALA A 165 -4.77 4.95 1.44
C ALA A 165 -4.93 6.42 1.84
N GLU A 166 -6.13 6.97 1.73
CA GLU A 166 -6.44 8.35 2.11
C GLU A 166 -5.83 8.72 3.48
N ALA A 167 -5.70 7.71 4.37
CA ALA A 167 -4.96 7.77 5.63
C ALA A 167 -3.48 8.19 5.52
N GLU A 168 -2.68 7.67 4.59
CA GLU A 168 -1.25 8.03 4.46
C GLU A 168 -1.10 9.43 3.84
N LYS A 169 -2.02 9.85 2.97
CA LYS A 169 -2.08 11.26 2.50
C LYS A 169 -2.44 12.20 3.64
N LEU A 170 -3.41 11.80 4.47
CA LEU A 170 -3.83 12.56 5.64
C LEU A 170 -2.72 12.61 6.69
N GLU A 171 -1.92 11.55 6.82
CA GLU A 171 -0.72 11.52 7.66
C GLU A 171 0.39 12.43 7.13
N ALA A 172 0.62 12.45 5.81
CA ALA A 172 1.56 13.39 5.19
C ALA A 172 1.12 14.86 5.39
N THR A 173 -0.17 15.17 5.19
CA THR A 173 -0.72 16.52 5.46
C THR A 173 -0.64 16.87 6.95
N ARG A 174 -0.86 15.91 7.85
CA ARG A 174 -0.71 16.11 9.30
C ARG A 174 0.74 16.42 9.67
N LYS A 175 1.70 15.70 9.10
CA LYS A 175 3.13 15.96 9.32
C LYS A 175 3.54 17.33 8.80
N GLU A 176 3.10 17.70 7.59
CA GLU A 176 3.37 19.03 7.03
C GLU A 176 2.75 20.15 7.87
N ALA A 177 1.56 19.94 8.43
CA ALA A 177 0.94 20.89 9.34
C ALA A 177 1.72 21.05 10.66
N LEU A 178 2.26 19.95 11.21
CA LEU A 178 3.12 19.99 12.40
C LEU A 178 4.45 20.68 12.11
N ASP A 179 5.07 20.42 10.97
CA ASP A 179 6.31 21.08 10.56
C ASP A 179 6.11 22.60 10.39
N LYS A 180 4.95 23.03 9.88
CA LYS A 180 4.57 24.45 9.82
C LYS A 180 4.38 25.05 11.21
N LEU A 181 3.71 24.33 12.11
CA LEU A 181 3.53 24.78 13.50
C LEU A 181 4.89 24.97 14.19
N ASP A 182 5.79 23.99 14.08
CA ASP A 182 7.16 24.05 14.62
C ASP A 182 7.96 25.22 14.03
N PHE A 183 7.79 25.50 12.74
CA PHE A 183 8.41 26.67 12.10
C PHE A 183 7.91 27.98 12.72
N TYR A 184 6.60 28.15 12.90
CA TYR A 184 6.05 29.36 13.53
C TYR A 184 6.51 29.50 14.98
N GLU A 185 6.53 28.42 15.75
CA GLU A 185 7.06 28.48 17.11
C GLU A 185 8.55 28.83 17.14
N ARG A 186 9.34 28.34 16.19
CA ARG A 186 10.77 28.69 16.07
C ARG A 186 10.95 30.17 15.75
N VAL A 187 10.15 30.72 14.83
CA VAL A 187 10.18 32.13 14.47
C VAL A 187 9.79 32.99 15.69
N VAL A 188 8.71 32.65 16.38
CA VAL A 188 8.28 33.37 17.60
C VAL A 188 9.36 33.34 18.68
N ARG A 189 9.98 32.18 18.94
CA ARG A 189 11.12 32.07 19.88
C ARG A 189 12.37 32.82 19.43
N SER A 190 12.55 33.03 18.11
CA SER A 190 13.64 33.84 17.57
C SER A 190 13.38 35.32 17.79
N VAL A 191 12.19 35.79 17.43
CA VAL A 191 11.76 37.18 17.62
C VAL A 191 11.82 37.56 19.10
N ALA A 192 11.31 36.71 20.00
CA ALA A 192 11.38 36.96 21.43
C ALA A 192 12.82 37.04 21.98
N ARG A 193 13.78 36.33 21.36
CA ARG A 193 15.20 36.45 21.72
C ARG A 193 15.82 37.74 21.19
N GLU A 194 15.52 38.11 19.95
CA GLU A 194 15.99 39.38 19.41
C GLU A 194 15.40 40.57 20.18
N GLU A 195 14.12 40.53 20.56
CA GLU A 195 13.51 41.56 21.41
C GLU A 195 14.19 41.66 22.78
N ALA A 196 14.57 40.52 23.38
CA ALA A 196 15.30 40.52 24.65
C ALA A 196 16.73 41.05 24.51
N GLU A 197 17.44 40.72 23.43
CA GLU A 197 18.77 41.26 23.14
C GLU A 197 18.70 42.76 22.87
N VAL A 198 17.73 43.21 22.06
CA VAL A 198 17.48 44.63 21.78
C VAL A 198 17.10 45.40 23.04
N ALA A 199 16.25 44.84 23.91
CA ALA A 199 15.94 45.42 25.21
C ALA A 199 17.21 45.54 26.09
N GLY A 200 18.07 44.52 26.10
CA GLY A 200 19.36 44.56 26.78
C GLY A 200 20.29 45.65 26.23
N TYR A 201 20.28 45.91 24.91
CA TYR A 201 21.02 47.03 24.33
C TYR A 201 20.50 48.39 24.80
N TYR A 202 19.18 48.59 24.90
CA TYR A 202 18.60 49.83 25.43
C TYR A 202 18.92 50.02 26.92
N GLU A 203 18.88 48.95 27.72
CA GLU A 203 19.30 48.99 29.13
C GLU A 203 20.77 49.41 29.29
N ILE A 204 21.67 48.89 28.44
CA ILE A 204 23.10 49.23 28.48
C ILE A 204 23.36 50.66 28.00
N MET A 205 22.60 51.14 27.01
CA MET A 205 22.73 52.50 26.47
C MET A 205 22.07 53.56 27.37
N ASN A 206 21.32 53.16 28.40
CA ASN A 206 20.54 54.05 29.27
C ASN A 206 19.58 54.96 28.48
N ASP A 207 19.26 54.55 27.25
CA ASP A 207 18.29 55.17 26.36
C ASP A 207 16.97 54.44 26.58
N GLU A 208 15.95 55.18 27.00
CA GLU A 208 14.59 54.66 27.08
C GLU A 208 14.21 54.07 25.71
N PRO A 209 13.71 52.82 25.63
CA PRO A 209 13.36 52.24 24.35
C PRO A 209 12.29 53.11 23.71
N LYS A 210 12.64 53.84 22.65
CA LYS A 210 11.62 54.43 21.78
C LYS A 210 10.79 53.27 21.30
N ALA A 211 9.53 53.23 21.75
CA ALA A 211 8.52 52.35 21.21
C ALA A 211 8.58 52.51 19.69
N ALA A 212 9.20 51.52 19.02
CA ALA A 212 9.07 51.40 17.60
C ALA A 212 7.58 51.15 17.40
N GLU A 213 6.87 52.15 16.88
CA GLU A 213 5.53 51.98 16.35
C GLU A 213 5.54 50.68 15.57
N ALA A 214 4.76 49.71 16.05
CA ALA A 214 4.40 48.55 15.26
C ALA A 214 4.00 49.10 13.89
N PRO A 215 4.52 48.57 12.76
CA PRO A 215 4.05 49.01 11.47
C PRO A 215 2.54 48.81 11.47
N GLU A 216 1.80 49.92 11.48
CA GLU A 216 0.38 49.94 11.22
C GLU A 216 0.23 49.29 9.85
N MET A 217 -0.12 48.01 9.83
CA MET A 217 -0.63 47.39 8.62
C MET A 217 -1.76 48.30 8.14
N PRO A 218 -1.76 48.72 6.86
CA PRO A 218 -2.84 49.55 6.36
C PRO A 218 -4.12 48.72 6.44
N VAL A 219 -4.89 48.93 7.51
CA VAL A 219 -6.32 48.64 7.51
C VAL A 219 -6.86 49.58 6.46
N ALA A 220 -7.22 49.01 5.31
CA ALA A 220 -7.91 49.73 4.25
C ALA A 220 -9.26 50.19 4.80
N GLU A 221 -9.25 51.31 5.50
CA GLU A 221 -10.40 52.17 5.71
C GLU A 221 -10.55 52.97 4.42
N GLU A 222 -11.30 52.40 3.47
CA GLU A 222 -11.76 53.14 2.30
C GLU A 222 -12.82 54.14 2.76
N VAL A 223 -12.36 55.34 3.13
CA VAL A 223 -13.20 56.51 3.37
C VAL A 223 -13.31 57.30 2.06
N ALA A 224 -14.53 57.54 1.58
CA ALA A 224 -14.83 58.66 0.67
C ALA A 224 -16.35 58.96 0.66
N PRO A 225 -16.79 60.21 0.42
CA PRO A 225 -16.41 61.40 1.16
C PRO A 225 -17.61 62.25 1.62
N VAL A 226 -17.31 63.10 2.60
CA VAL A 226 -17.93 64.37 3.03
C VAL A 226 -18.79 65.09 1.98
N GLU A 227 -20.01 65.49 2.34
CA GLU A 227 -20.60 66.82 2.09
C GLU A 227 -21.57 67.14 3.27
N GLY A 228 -21.33 68.20 4.07
CA GLY A 228 -22.07 69.47 3.98
C GLY A 228 -23.57 69.28 4.30
N THR A 229 -24.21 69.87 5.30
CA THR A 229 -24.17 71.25 5.80
C THR A 229 -25.21 71.31 6.93
N VAL A 230 -24.83 71.96 8.03
CA VAL A 230 -25.54 73.04 8.75
C VAL A 230 -27.09 72.97 8.87
N GLN A 231 -27.51 72.95 10.15
CA GLN A 231 -28.82 73.26 10.79
C GLN A 231 -29.72 72.10 11.20
#